data_AF-A0A7K2Q2Y5-F1
#
_entry.id   AF-A0A7K2Q2Y5-F1
#
_cell.length_a   1.000
_cell.length_b   1.000
_cell.length_c   1.000
_cell.angle_alpha   90.00
_cell.angle_beta   90.00
_cell.angle_gamma   90.00
#
_symmetry.space_group_name_H-M   'P 1'
#
loop_
_entity.id
_entity.type
_entity.pdbx_description
1 polymer ?
#
loop_
_entity_poly.entity_id
_entity_poly.type
_entity_poly.pdbx_seq_one_letter_code
_entity_poly.pdbx_strand_id
1 'polypeptide(L)'
;MAQDSAGGATGAEIPDAELKHDAIGFLDALVIGLNSTSPAYSLAAAIGPIVALAGIYAPGVMLASFVPMLLIAAAFYYLNKVDQDCGTTFSWVTRAMGPWAGWLGGWAITMTGVLVIGSLADVAVNFGLLAVGLDDWAAHTVIRQTLTVVVILAMTAICV
;
A
#
# COMPACT_ATOMS: atom_id res chain seq x y z
N MET A 1 -11.09 -1.24 -68.35
CA MET A 1 -11.32 0.12 -67.80
C MET A 1 -11.32 -0.04 -66.28
N ALA A 2 -10.12 -0.06 -65.69
CA ALA A 2 -9.64 0.87 -64.64
C ALA A 2 -10.21 0.53 -63.25
N GLN A 3 -9.44 -0.08 -62.31
CA GLN A 3 -8.53 0.55 -61.30
C GLN A 3 -9.25 1.69 -60.53
N ASP A 4 -9.27 1.80 -59.19
CA ASP A 4 -8.30 1.52 -58.12
C ASP A 4 -9.07 1.34 -56.77
N SER A 5 -8.73 0.40 -55.88
CA SER A 5 -7.66 0.42 -54.86
C SER A 5 -7.86 1.35 -53.66
N ALA A 6 -7.50 0.78 -52.51
CA ALA A 6 -7.06 1.40 -51.25
C ALA A 6 -8.11 1.77 -50.20
N GLY A 7 -8.10 0.97 -49.14
CA GLY A 7 -8.77 1.27 -47.88
C GLY A 7 -8.77 0.08 -46.91
N GLY A 8 -7.78 -0.82 -47.01
CA GLY A 8 -7.51 -1.77 -45.94
C GLY A 8 -7.10 -0.97 -44.71
N ALA A 9 -8.06 -0.73 -43.81
CA ALA A 9 -7.74 -0.42 -42.43
C ALA A 9 -7.09 -1.69 -41.88
N THR A 10 -5.78 -1.80 -42.07
CA THR A 10 -4.92 -2.56 -41.17
C THR A 10 -5.26 -2.00 -39.80
N GLY A 11 -6.15 -2.68 -39.08
CA GLY A 11 -6.26 -2.51 -37.65
C GLY A 11 -4.86 -2.72 -37.15
N ALA A 12 -4.19 -1.63 -36.77
CA ALA A 12 -2.94 -1.72 -36.06
C ALA A 12 -3.26 -2.56 -34.84
N GLU A 13 -2.86 -3.83 -34.90
CA GLU A 13 -2.77 -4.72 -33.75
C GLU A 13 -1.95 -3.91 -32.76
N ILE A 14 -2.62 -3.29 -31.79
CA ILE A 14 -1.94 -2.66 -30.66
C ILE A 14 -1.17 -3.84 -30.09
N PRO A 15 0.18 -3.87 -30.18
CA PRO A 15 0.90 -4.98 -29.61
C PRO A 15 0.49 -5.00 -28.14
N ASP A 16 -0.07 -6.12 -27.69
CA ASP A 16 -0.41 -6.33 -26.29
C ASP A 16 0.79 -5.83 -25.50
N ALA A 17 0.59 -4.75 -24.74
CA ALA A 17 1.67 -4.08 -24.05
C ALA A 17 2.10 -4.99 -22.90
N GLU A 18 2.85 -6.02 -23.23
CA GLU A 18 3.33 -7.02 -22.30
C GLU A 18 4.58 -6.47 -21.62
N LEU A 19 4.57 -6.49 -20.29
CA LEU A 19 5.71 -6.08 -19.51
C LEU A 19 6.87 -7.06 -19.76
N LYS A 20 8.09 -6.53 -19.78
CA LYS A 20 9.29 -7.36 -19.98
C LYS A 20 9.39 -8.41 -18.86
N HIS A 21 9.39 -9.68 -19.24
CA HIS A 21 9.58 -10.81 -18.33
C HIS A 21 10.87 -10.66 -17.51
N ASP A 22 10.80 -11.02 -16.23
CA ASP A 22 11.91 -10.94 -15.26
C ASP A 22 12.59 -9.55 -15.15
N ALA A 23 11.86 -8.47 -15.46
CA ALA A 23 12.39 -7.11 -15.31
C ALA A 23 12.63 -6.70 -13.84
N ILE A 24 11.95 -7.35 -12.89
CA ILE A 24 12.09 -7.11 -11.45
C ILE A 24 12.66 -8.37 -10.82
N GLY A 25 13.89 -8.29 -10.32
CA GLY A 25 14.54 -9.40 -9.61
C GLY A 25 14.03 -9.54 -8.17
N PHE A 26 14.52 -10.56 -7.47
CA PHE A 26 14.19 -10.75 -6.04
C PHE A 26 14.56 -9.54 -5.18
N LEU A 27 15.72 -8.93 -5.43
CA LEU A 27 16.18 -7.78 -4.65
C LEU A 27 15.30 -6.55 -4.89
N ASP A 28 14.91 -6.29 -6.13
CA ASP A 28 14.00 -5.19 -6.47
C ASP A 28 12.62 -5.40 -5.82
N ALA A 29 12.07 -6.62 -5.93
CA ALA A 29 10.82 -6.97 -5.29
C ALA A 29 10.88 -6.86 -3.75
N LEU A 30 12.01 -7.24 -3.13
CA LEU A 30 12.24 -7.09 -1.70
C LEU A 30 12.28 -5.62 -1.29
N VAL A 31 13.00 -4.77 -2.03
CA VAL A 31 13.10 -3.33 -1.75
C VAL A 31 11.74 -2.66 -1.90
N ILE A 32 10.99 -2.97 -2.96
CA ILE A 32 9.64 -2.47 -3.19
C ILE A 32 8.71 -2.90 -2.04
N GLY A 33 8.76 -4.17 -1.65
CA GLY A 33 7.96 -4.70 -0.55
C GLY A 33 8.31 -4.09 0.82
N LEU A 34 9.61 -3.93 1.10
CA LEU A 34 10.10 -3.31 2.33
C LEU A 34 9.71 -1.84 2.42
N ASN A 35 9.81 -1.10 1.30
CA ASN A 35 9.39 0.28 1.21
C ASN A 35 7.88 0.42 1.44
N SER A 36 7.07 -0.42 0.78
CA SER A 36 5.61 -0.45 0.93
C SER A 36 5.16 -0.78 2.35
N THR A 37 5.86 -1.70 3.03
CA THR A 37 5.51 -2.09 4.41
C THR A 37 5.96 -1.06 5.45
N SER A 38 6.94 -0.20 5.11
CA SER A 38 7.53 0.83 5.97
C SER A 38 7.62 0.42 7.46
N PRO A 39 8.56 -0.49 7.81
CA PRO A 39 8.60 -1.07 9.16
C PRO A 39 8.82 -0.02 10.25
N ALA A 40 9.50 1.09 9.93
CA ALA A 40 9.75 2.18 10.87
C ALA A 40 8.46 2.83 11.38
N TYR A 41 7.52 3.14 10.49
CA TYR A 41 6.23 3.71 10.87
C TYR A 41 5.44 2.76 11.77
N SER A 42 5.32 1.50 11.36
CA SER A 42 4.54 0.50 12.09
C SER A 42 5.08 0.28 13.50
N LEU A 43 6.41 0.27 13.67
CA LEU A 43 7.05 0.20 14.99
C LEU A 43 6.77 1.45 15.83
N ALA A 44 6.94 2.65 15.26
CA ALA A 44 6.71 3.90 15.96
C ALA A 44 5.25 4.04 16.43
N ALA A 45 4.29 3.62 15.59
CA ALA A 45 2.86 3.69 15.90
C ALA A 45 2.40 2.59 16.89
N ALA A 46 2.93 1.37 16.79
CA ALA A 46 2.38 0.21 17.50
C ALA A 46 3.09 -0.13 18.81
N ILE A 47 4.40 0.13 18.96
CA ILE A 47 5.16 -0.32 20.14
C ILE A 47 4.60 0.30 21.43
N GLY A 48 4.35 1.61 21.45
CA GLY A 48 3.85 2.31 22.63
C GLY A 48 2.55 1.71 23.18
N PRO A 49 1.49 1.64 22.36
CA PRO A 49 0.22 1.01 22.76
C PRO A 49 0.35 -0.46 23.15
N ILE A 50 1.14 -1.26 22.41
CA ILE A 50 1.32 -2.69 22.72
C ILE A 50 1.98 -2.85 24.09
N VAL A 51 3.05 -2.11 24.39
CA VAL A 51 3.75 -2.17 25.68
C VAL A 51 2.86 -1.64 26.80
N ALA A 52 2.08 -0.58 26.56
CA ALA A 52 1.16 -0.03 27.56
C ALA A 52 0.07 -1.04 27.98
N LEU A 53 -0.39 -1.90 27.06
CA LEU A 53 -1.45 -2.87 27.31
C LEU A 53 -0.93 -4.26 27.73
N ALA A 54 0.12 -4.76 27.08
CA ALA A 54 0.65 -6.12 27.28
C ALA A 54 1.88 -6.16 28.19
N GLY A 55 2.51 -5.02 28.49
CA GLY A 55 3.70 -4.92 29.31
C GLY A 55 4.82 -5.82 28.79
N ILE A 56 5.34 -6.68 29.68
CA ILE A 56 6.43 -7.62 29.36
C ILE A 56 6.06 -8.66 28.30
N TYR A 57 4.77 -8.90 28.07
CA TYR A 57 4.29 -9.86 27.07
C TYR A 57 4.22 -9.28 25.64
N ALA A 58 4.58 -8.00 25.45
CA ALA A 58 4.60 -7.34 24.14
C ALA A 58 5.32 -8.13 23.03
N PRO A 59 6.49 -8.77 23.25
CA PRO A 59 7.13 -9.60 22.22
C PRO A 59 6.30 -10.83 21.83
N GLY A 60 5.56 -11.41 22.78
CA GLY A 60 4.66 -12.52 22.53
C GLY A 60 3.50 -12.13 21.63
N VAL A 61 2.92 -10.93 21.84
CA VAL A 61 1.86 -10.38 20.99
C VAL A 61 2.38 -10.13 19.57
N MET A 62 3.59 -9.60 19.43
CA MET A 62 4.23 -9.40 18.13
C MET A 62 4.39 -10.73 17.37
N LEU A 63 4.89 -11.77 18.04
CA LEU A 63 5.01 -13.11 17.45
C LEU A 63 3.65 -13.74 17.12
N ALA A 64 2.64 -13.56 17.98
CA ALA A 64 1.30 -14.05 17.71
C ALA A 64 0.68 -13.35 16.49
N SER A 65 0.91 -12.04 16.31
CA SER A 65 0.44 -11.26 15.17
C SER A 65 1.15 -11.61 13.84
N PHE A 66 2.37 -12.14 13.92
CA PHE A 66 3.12 -12.58 12.74
C PHE A 66 2.46 -13.77 12.04
N VAL A 67 1.86 -14.71 12.79
CA VAL A 67 1.24 -15.92 12.24
C VAL A 67 0.13 -15.62 11.23
N PRO A 68 -0.92 -14.84 11.55
CA PRO A 68 -1.96 -14.52 10.56
C PRO A 68 -1.41 -13.73 9.37
N MET A 69 -0.44 -12.84 9.59
CA MET A 69 0.18 -12.07 8.50
C MET A 69 0.97 -12.99 7.54
N LEU A 70 1.69 -13.99 8.06
CA LEU A 70 2.40 -14.98 7.27
C LEU A 70 1.43 -15.84 6.43
N LEU A 71 0.29 -16.24 7.01
CA LEU A 71 -0.73 -16.99 6.28
C LEU A 71 -1.32 -16.17 5.11
N ILE A 72 -1.59 -14.88 5.35
CA ILE A 72 -2.06 -13.98 4.30
C ILE A 72 -0.99 -13.82 3.21
N ALA A 73 0.26 -13.56 3.59
CA ALA A 73 1.37 -13.43 2.64
C ALA A 73 1.55 -14.69 1.77
N ALA A 74 1.45 -15.87 2.38
CA ALA A 74 1.50 -17.15 1.65
C ALA A 74 0.32 -17.29 0.67
N ALA A 75 -0.90 -16.92 1.07
CA ALA A 75 -2.06 -16.95 0.18
C ALA A 75 -1.87 -16.01 -1.02
N PHE A 76 -1.43 -14.76 -0.81
CA PHE A 76 -1.11 -13.84 -1.89
C PHE A 76 0.02 -14.36 -2.78
N TYR A 77 1.03 -15.02 -2.23
CA TYR A 77 2.11 -15.62 -3.01
C TYR A 77 1.61 -16.70 -3.97
N TYR A 78 0.77 -17.63 -3.50
CA TYR A 78 0.22 -18.69 -4.35
C TYR A 78 -0.81 -18.16 -5.35
N LEU A 79 -1.64 -17.19 -4.97
CA LEU A 79 -2.60 -16.55 -5.88
C LEU A 79 -1.88 -15.79 -7.01
N ASN A 80 -0.86 -15.00 -6.68
CA ASN A 80 -0.05 -14.29 -7.68
C ASN A 80 0.71 -15.21 -8.64
N LYS A 81 0.94 -16.48 -8.29
CA LYS A 81 1.56 -17.44 -9.22
C LYS A 81 0.58 -18.01 -10.24
N VAL A 82 -0.68 -18.16 -9.84
CA VAL A 82 -1.71 -18.79 -10.67
C VAL A 82 -2.48 -17.74 -11.48
N ASP A 83 -2.66 -16.54 -10.93
CA ASP A 83 -3.49 -15.51 -11.52
C ASP A 83 -2.90 -14.11 -11.26
N GLN A 84 -2.05 -13.67 -12.19
CA GLN A 84 -1.47 -12.33 -12.15
C GLN A 84 -2.47 -11.32 -12.68
N ASP A 85 -2.98 -10.48 -11.79
CA ASP A 85 -3.85 -9.39 -12.16
C ASP A 85 -3.49 -8.08 -11.43
N CYS A 86 -3.88 -6.96 -12.03
CA CYS A 86 -3.65 -5.62 -11.47
C CYS A 86 -4.67 -5.23 -10.40
N GLY A 87 -5.73 -6.04 -10.20
CA GLY A 87 -6.85 -5.74 -9.29
C GLY A 87 -6.73 -6.41 -7.92
N THR A 88 -5.84 -7.40 -7.80
CA THR A 88 -5.58 -8.27 -6.65
C THR A 88 -6.88 -8.70 -5.94
N THR A 89 -7.09 -8.28 -4.70
CA THR A 89 -8.25 -8.67 -3.88
C THR A 89 -9.59 -8.38 -4.55
N PHE A 90 -9.76 -7.25 -5.25
CA PHE A 90 -11.01 -6.97 -5.94
C PHE A 90 -11.28 -8.02 -7.04
N SER A 91 -10.28 -8.31 -7.87
CA SER A 91 -10.39 -9.26 -8.98
C SER A 91 -10.56 -10.69 -8.48
N TRP A 92 -9.66 -11.15 -7.60
CA TRP A 92 -9.65 -12.50 -7.04
C TRP A 92 -10.93 -12.82 -6.28
N VAL A 93 -11.38 -11.92 -5.40
CA VAL A 93 -12.59 -12.15 -4.60
C VAL A 93 -13.84 -12.05 -5.47
N THR A 94 -13.88 -11.13 -6.44
CA THR A 94 -15.00 -11.06 -7.41
C THR A 94 -15.15 -12.37 -8.16
N ARG A 95 -14.04 -12.95 -8.65
CA ARG A 95 -14.04 -14.18 -9.43
C ARG A 95 -14.33 -15.42 -8.57
N ALA A 96 -13.84 -15.47 -7.34
CA ALA A 96 -14.02 -16.62 -6.45
C ALA A 96 -15.35 -16.65 -5.70
N MET A 97 -15.87 -15.49 -5.27
CA MET A 97 -17.00 -15.36 -4.34
C MET A 97 -18.16 -14.51 -4.89
N GLY A 98 -17.98 -13.90 -6.06
CA GLY A 98 -18.97 -13.07 -6.73
C GLY A 98 -18.75 -11.55 -6.56
N PRO A 99 -19.43 -10.73 -7.37
CA PRO A 99 -19.15 -9.29 -7.51
C PRO A 99 -19.40 -8.46 -6.25
N TRP A 100 -20.36 -8.85 -5.41
CA TRP A 100 -20.63 -8.15 -4.15
C TRP A 100 -19.49 -8.29 -3.14
N ALA A 101 -18.95 -9.49 -2.98
CA ALA A 101 -17.84 -9.74 -2.08
C ALA A 101 -16.56 -9.02 -2.56
N GLY A 102 -16.31 -9.04 -3.87
CA GLY A 102 -15.19 -8.29 -4.45
C GLY A 102 -15.34 -6.78 -4.29
N TRP A 103 -16.53 -6.23 -4.51
CA TRP A 103 -16.83 -4.81 -4.28
C TRP A 103 -16.56 -4.38 -2.83
N LEU A 104 -17.03 -5.18 -1.86
CA LEU A 104 -16.74 -4.92 -0.45
C LEU A 104 -15.25 -5.01 -0.14
N GLY A 105 -14.54 -6.00 -0.71
CA GLY A 105 -13.09 -6.14 -0.56
C GLY A 105 -12.31 -4.95 -1.13
N GLY A 106 -12.71 -4.46 -2.30
CA GLY A 106 -12.13 -3.27 -2.92
C GLY A 106 -12.33 -2.02 -2.05
N TRP A 107 -13.55 -1.77 -1.58
CA TRP A 107 -13.85 -0.65 -0.69
C TRP A 107 -13.10 -0.72 0.64
N ALA A 108 -12.95 -1.91 1.22
CA ALA A 108 -12.17 -2.09 2.44
C ALA A 108 -10.71 -1.66 2.24
N ILE A 109 -10.10 -2.00 1.10
CA ILE A 109 -8.73 -1.59 0.76
C ILE A 109 -8.66 -0.07 0.53
N THR A 110 -9.62 0.51 -0.20
CA THR A 110 -9.67 1.96 -0.43
C THR A 110 -9.75 2.73 0.88
N MET A 111 -10.66 2.35 1.78
CA MET A 111 -10.82 2.99 3.09
C MET A 111 -9.57 2.82 3.95
N THR A 112 -8.96 1.62 3.92
CA THR A 112 -7.69 1.38 4.61
C THR A 112 -6.61 2.33 4.11
N GLY A 113 -6.47 2.51 2.79
CA GLY A 113 -5.51 3.46 2.21
C GLY A 113 -5.72 4.88 2.71
N VAL A 114 -6.96 5.38 2.71
CA VAL A 114 -7.28 6.74 3.20
C VAL A 114 -6.91 6.92 4.68
N LEU A 115 -7.29 5.95 5.53
CA LEU A 115 -7.02 6.01 6.98
C LEU A 115 -5.53 5.90 7.30
N VAL A 116 -4.83 5.02 6.59
CA VAL A 116 -3.39 4.76 6.81
C VAL A 116 -2.55 5.97 6.40
N ILE A 117 -2.87 6.68 5.31
CA ILE A 117 -2.15 7.89 4.89
C ILE A 117 -2.18 8.97 5.99
N GLY A 118 -3.35 9.22 6.58
CA GLY A 118 -3.48 10.21 7.66
C GLY A 118 -2.64 9.82 8.88
N SER A 119 -2.68 8.55 9.26
CA SER A 119 -1.92 8.03 10.39
C SER A 119 -0.40 8.07 10.14
N LEU A 120 0.08 7.72 8.94
CA LEU A 120 1.49 7.85 8.55
C LEU A 120 1.98 9.29 8.66
N ALA A 121 1.19 10.24 8.13
CA ALA A 121 1.58 11.64 8.11
C ALA A 121 1.61 12.25 9.52
N ASP A 122 0.67 11.89 10.41
CA ASP A 122 0.69 12.36 11.81
C ASP A 122 1.92 11.83 12.56
N VAL A 123 2.24 10.54 12.42
CA VAL A 123 3.43 9.94 13.03
C VAL A 123 4.71 10.57 12.48
N ALA A 124 4.80 10.80 11.16
CA ALA A 124 5.96 11.44 10.56
C ALA A 124 6.18 12.86 11.09
N VAL A 125 5.12 13.68 11.18
CA VAL A 125 5.20 15.04 11.74
C VAL A 125 5.54 15.01 13.22
N ASN A 126 4.89 14.16 14.00
CA ASN A 126 5.10 14.07 15.44
C ASN A 126 6.56 13.72 15.76
N PHE A 127 7.06 12.61 15.23
CA PHE A 127 8.44 12.19 15.47
C PHE A 127 9.45 13.12 14.78
N GLY A 128 9.10 13.75 13.66
CA GLY A 128 9.92 14.78 13.03
C GLY A 128 10.11 16.01 13.93
N LEU A 129 9.04 16.51 14.55
CA LEU A 129 9.12 17.62 15.51
C LEU A 129 9.94 17.25 16.75
N LEU A 130 9.72 16.05 17.29
CA LEU A 130 10.50 15.54 18.43
C LEU A 130 11.98 15.40 18.09
N ALA A 131 12.31 14.94 16.88
CA ALA A 131 13.71 14.80 16.43
C ALA A 131 14.43 16.16 16.32
N VAL A 132 13.69 17.24 16.07
CA VAL A 132 14.23 18.62 16.00
C VAL A 132 14.20 19.32 17.37
N GLY A 133 13.64 18.69 18.41
CA GLY A 133 13.53 19.27 19.76
C GLY A 133 12.38 20.28 19.92
N LEU A 134 11.35 20.17 19.09
CA LEU A 134 10.16 21.04 19.12
C LEU A 134 8.99 20.37 19.87
N ASP A 135 9.24 19.94 21.11
CA ASP A 135 8.29 19.19 21.93
C ASP A 135 6.96 19.94 22.15
N ASP A 136 7.02 21.26 22.35
CA ASP A 136 5.84 22.10 22.54
C ASP A 136 4.92 22.11 21.31
N TRP A 137 5.51 22.07 20.11
CA TRP A 137 4.77 22.05 18.84
C TRP A 137 4.18 20.66 18.59
N ALA A 138 4.88 19.60 18.99
CA ALA A 138 4.38 18.23 18.92
C ALA A 138 3.19 18.01 19.86
N ALA A 139 3.21 18.64 21.04
CA ALA A 139 2.11 18.59 22.01
C ALA A 139 0.87 19.38 21.55
N HIS A 140 1.07 20.48 20.81
CA HIS A 140 -0.03 21.34 20.38
C HIS A 140 -0.81 20.75 19.20
N THR A 141 -2.00 20.21 19.47
CA THR A 141 -2.81 19.42 18.51
C THR A 141 -3.07 20.16 17.20
N VAL A 142 -3.41 21.45 17.24
CA VAL A 142 -3.72 22.24 16.04
C VAL A 142 -2.47 22.41 15.15
N ILE A 143 -1.31 22.60 15.77
CA ILE A 143 -0.05 22.78 15.03
C ILE A 143 0.35 21.47 14.39
N ARG A 144 0.31 20.36 15.15
CA ARG A 144 0.60 19.03 14.61
C ARG A 144 -0.33 18.68 13.45
N GLN A 145 -1.65 18.82 13.62
CA GLN A 145 -2.63 18.51 12.59
C GLN A 145 -2.48 19.37 11.33
N THR A 146 -2.23 20.68 11.48
CA THR A 146 -2.01 21.56 10.33
C THR A 146 -0.73 21.17 9.58
N LEU A 147 0.36 20.87 10.28
CA LEU A 147 1.58 20.35 9.66
C LEU A 147 1.37 19.00 8.99
N THR A 148 0.58 18.11 9.57
CA THR A 148 0.20 16.82 8.95
C THR A 148 -0.52 17.02 7.63
N VAL A 149 -1.52 17.90 7.59
CA VAL A 149 -2.24 18.23 6.33
C VAL A 149 -1.29 18.86 5.32
N VAL A 150 -0.41 19.77 5.75
CA VAL A 150 0.59 20.40 4.87
C VAL A 150 1.54 19.36 4.29
N VAL A 151 2.01 18.39 5.08
CA VAL A 151 2.88 17.30 4.61
C VAL A 151 2.16 16.43 3.58
N ILE A 152 0.89 16.07 3.83
CA ILE A 152 0.09 15.31 2.86
C ILE A 152 0.00 16.08 1.53
N LEU A 153 -0.41 17.35 1.58
CA LEU A 153 -0.55 18.18 0.38
C LEU A 153 0.78 18.38 -0.36
N ALA A 154 1.88 18.60 0.37
CA ALA A 154 3.21 18.74 -0.21
C ALA A 154 3.66 17.45 -0.91
N MET A 155 3.49 16.30 -0.26
CA MET A 155 3.81 15.00 -0.87
C MET A 155 2.91 14.72 -2.09
N THR A 156 1.61 15.00 -2.01
CA THR A 156 0.72 14.87 -3.17
C THR A 156 1.17 15.76 -4.32
N ALA A 157 1.56 17.02 -4.06
CA ALA A 157 2.03 17.94 -5.09
C ALA A 157 3.37 17.52 -5.73
N ILE A 158 4.21 16.78 -5.01
CA ILE A 158 5.48 16.26 -5.53
C ILE A 158 5.26 14.99 -6.38
N CYS A 159 4.29 14.16 -6.00
CA CYS A 159 4.00 12.89 -6.68
C CYS A 159 3.15 13.02 -7.95
N VAL A 160 2.53 14.18 -8.19
CA VAL A 160 1.72 14.50 -9.39
C VAL A 160 2.57 15.24 -10.40
#